data_AF-A0A954KJP1-F1
#
_entry.id   AF-A0A954KJP1-F1
#
_cell.length_a   1.000
_cell.length_b   1.000
_cell.length_c   1.000
_cell.angle_alpha   90.00
_cell.angle_beta   90.00
_cell.angle_gamma   90.00
#
_symmetry.space_group_name_H-M   'P 1'
#
loop_
_entity.id
_entity.type
_entity.pdbx_description
1 polymer ?
#
loop_
_entity_poly.entity_id
_entity_poly.type
_entity_poly.pdbx_seq_one_letter_code
_entity_poly.pdbx_strand_id
1 'polypeptide(L)'
;LLKYTNQHGSYPVGETQNLSWLGELEKSKAGAPAFREERPWNDPVNDAFVRRRVAQFQNPEIPKLVGDDGLPASHFAGVAGVGADAPDLAVQHPRAGIFGDRRQTRLQDVRDGLANTLMIVGVQNQLGSWAAPGNATMRALTKEPYINGPDGLGTGQQDGMFVLLADGSVRFLPAETEPVILRRLAAMADGTPLDPTFPGDPLVMENVQQPGMPPEPIAGPDDVPILVELAPNPPPFNVEKAVAQKLVRFEQTRPLTLRTLLVQWSELSALPIDVSAVPDEALNEQQQHSLENVSLAELLEELIEPAQLAADFSDEFGVRLKPR
;
A
#
# COMPACT_ATOMS: atom_id res chain seq x y z
N LEU A 1 -12.83 15.35 -10.97
CA LEU A 1 -11.80 16.02 -10.13
C LEU A 1 -12.53 16.65 -8.94
N LEU A 2 -12.61 15.93 -7.82
CA LEU A 2 -13.20 16.41 -6.57
C LEU A 2 -12.07 16.94 -5.67
N LYS A 3 -12.33 18.01 -4.92
CA LYS A 3 -11.44 18.54 -3.86
C LYS A 3 -12.16 18.37 -2.53
N TYR A 4 -11.48 17.80 -1.55
CA TYR A 4 -11.99 17.55 -0.20
C TYR A 4 -10.90 17.94 0.83
N THR A 5 -11.28 18.26 2.07
CA THR A 5 -10.34 18.51 3.17
C THR A 5 -11.03 18.09 4.48
N ASN A 6 -10.39 17.24 5.29
CA ASN A 6 -10.89 16.82 6.61
C ASN A 6 -10.24 17.62 7.76
N GLN A 7 -10.87 17.61 8.94
CA GLN A 7 -10.43 18.35 10.13
C GLN A 7 -9.86 17.48 11.27
N HIS A 8 -9.70 16.16 11.11
CA HIS A 8 -9.26 15.31 12.23
C HIS A 8 -8.48 14.07 11.80
N GLY A 9 -7.22 14.00 12.24
CA GLY A 9 -6.45 12.77 12.30
C GLY A 9 -4.95 13.04 12.42
N SER A 10 -4.41 13.01 13.63
CA SER A 10 -2.96 12.97 13.85
C SER A 10 -2.40 11.69 13.22
N TYR A 11 -1.59 11.86 12.19
CA TYR A 11 -0.86 10.77 11.54
C TYR A 11 0.31 10.33 12.42
N PRO A 12 0.65 9.03 12.48
CA PRO A 12 1.81 8.57 13.22
C PRO A 12 3.05 9.34 12.75
N VAL A 13 3.72 9.99 13.69
CA VAL A 13 4.95 10.75 13.47
C VAL A 13 6.06 9.73 13.23
N GLY A 14 6.39 9.56 11.95
CA GLY A 14 7.42 8.67 11.43
C GLY A 14 7.78 9.08 10.01
N GLU A 15 8.49 10.21 9.92
CA GLU A 15 9.55 10.51 8.94
C GLU A 15 9.32 10.19 7.45
N THR A 16 8.83 11.19 6.71
CA THR A 16 9.51 11.85 5.57
C THR A 16 8.49 12.75 4.86
N GLN A 17 8.91 13.91 4.35
CA GLN A 17 8.04 14.75 3.50
C GLN A 17 7.74 14.09 2.14
N ASN A 18 8.46 13.00 1.83
CA ASN A 18 8.60 12.47 0.49
C ASN A 18 7.46 11.52 0.12
N LEU A 19 7.17 11.46 -1.18
CA LEU A 19 6.36 10.40 -1.77
C LEU A 19 7.18 9.11 -1.88
N SER A 20 6.48 7.99 -1.92
CA SER A 20 7.02 6.74 -2.44
C SER A 20 7.47 6.86 -3.90
N TRP A 21 8.25 5.90 -4.37
CA TRP A 21 8.60 5.81 -5.80
C TRP A 21 7.38 5.65 -6.71
N LEU A 22 6.32 4.96 -6.22
CA LEU A 22 5.04 4.84 -6.91
C LEU A 22 4.31 6.19 -6.97
N GLY A 23 4.41 6.98 -5.91
CA GLY A 23 3.84 8.32 -5.86
C GLY A 23 4.56 9.28 -6.79
N GLU A 24 5.88 9.23 -6.86
CA GLU A 24 6.67 9.98 -7.85
C GLU A 24 6.31 9.57 -9.29
N LEU A 25 6.15 8.27 -9.55
CA LEU A 25 5.69 7.78 -10.85
C LEU A 25 4.32 8.36 -11.22
N GLU A 26 3.36 8.35 -10.30
CA GLU A 26 2.04 8.91 -10.57
C GLU A 26 2.05 10.43 -10.72
N LYS A 27 2.84 11.15 -9.91
CA LYS A 27 2.99 12.60 -10.00
C LYS A 27 3.50 13.03 -11.37
N SER A 28 4.37 12.20 -11.99
CA SER A 28 4.93 12.45 -13.32
C SER A 28 3.93 12.28 -14.47
N LYS A 29 2.76 11.66 -14.24
CA LYS A 29 1.77 11.41 -15.31
C LYS A 29 1.03 12.68 -15.71
N ALA A 30 0.77 12.80 -17.02
CA ALA A 30 -0.05 13.88 -17.55
C ALA A 30 -1.47 13.82 -16.94
N GLY A 31 -1.94 14.94 -16.38
CA GLY A 31 -3.25 15.04 -15.75
C GLY A 31 -3.34 14.51 -14.32
N ALA A 32 -2.20 14.17 -13.68
CA ALA A 32 -2.16 13.87 -12.27
C ALA A 32 -2.73 15.03 -11.43
N PRO A 33 -3.46 14.75 -10.34
CA PRO A 33 -3.89 15.79 -9.40
C PRO A 33 -2.69 16.59 -8.87
N ALA A 34 -2.92 17.86 -8.54
CA ALA A 34 -1.87 18.68 -7.96
C ALA A 34 -1.41 18.11 -6.61
N PHE A 35 -0.09 18.06 -6.42
CA PHE A 35 0.58 17.67 -5.18
C PHE A 35 1.40 18.86 -4.65
N ARG A 36 1.50 19.02 -3.33
CA ARG A 36 2.30 20.06 -2.65
C ARG A 36 3.51 19.40 -2.01
N GLU A 37 4.67 19.60 -2.64
CA GLU A 37 5.93 18.99 -2.21
C GLU A 37 6.48 19.60 -0.92
N GLU A 38 6.06 20.82 -0.57
CA GLU A 38 6.46 21.45 0.69
C GLU A 38 5.72 20.89 1.91
N ARG A 39 4.82 19.92 1.69
CA ARG A 39 3.99 19.29 2.70
C ARG A 39 4.21 17.78 2.68
N PRO A 40 4.09 17.11 3.84
CA PRO A 40 4.11 15.65 3.90
C PRO A 40 3.13 15.01 2.91
N TRP A 41 3.46 13.82 2.41
CA TRP A 41 2.61 13.12 1.46
C TRP A 41 1.19 12.91 2.00
N ASN A 42 1.03 12.68 3.31
CA ASN A 42 -0.24 12.48 4.00
C ASN A 42 -0.89 13.76 4.53
N ASP A 43 -0.40 14.95 4.18
CA ASP A 43 -1.03 16.21 4.55
C ASP A 43 -2.43 16.34 3.90
N PRO A 44 -3.45 16.89 4.59
CA PRO A 44 -4.77 17.09 4.02
C PRO A 44 -4.82 17.89 2.71
N VAL A 45 -3.79 18.67 2.38
CA VAL A 45 -3.70 19.35 1.07
C VAL A 45 -3.40 18.36 -0.09
N ASN A 46 -2.74 17.25 0.22
CA ASN A 46 -2.30 16.22 -0.72
C ASN A 46 -3.29 15.04 -0.84
N ASP A 47 -4.34 15.07 -0.03
CA ASP A 47 -5.35 14.03 0.07
C ASP A 47 -6.02 13.67 -1.28
N ALA A 48 -6.33 14.67 -2.11
CA ALA A 48 -6.88 14.44 -3.44
C ALA A 48 -5.93 13.68 -4.37
N PHE A 49 -4.62 13.79 -4.13
CA PHE A 49 -3.61 13.02 -4.82
C PHE A 49 -3.46 11.62 -4.23
N VAL A 50 -3.46 11.47 -2.90
CA VAL A 50 -3.14 10.19 -2.22
C VAL A 50 -4.33 9.23 -2.12
N ARG A 51 -5.55 9.73 -1.95
CA ARG A 51 -6.74 8.91 -1.72
C ARG A 51 -7.36 8.32 -2.98
N ARG A 52 -6.81 8.62 -4.15
CA ARG A 52 -7.26 7.98 -5.38
C ARG A 52 -6.80 6.53 -5.40
N ARG A 53 -7.69 5.68 -5.88
CA ARG A 53 -7.34 4.33 -6.28
C ARG A 53 -6.53 4.39 -7.57
N VAL A 54 -5.40 3.68 -7.60
CA VAL A 54 -4.59 3.48 -8.80
C VAL A 54 -4.66 2.00 -9.15
N ALA A 55 -5.57 1.62 -10.04
CA ALA A 55 -5.83 0.23 -10.37
C ALA A 55 -4.56 -0.51 -10.87
N GLN A 56 -3.63 0.22 -11.50
CA GLN A 56 -2.36 -0.32 -11.97
C GLN A 56 -1.44 -0.81 -10.84
N PHE A 57 -1.65 -0.35 -9.61
CA PHE A 57 -0.90 -0.78 -8.43
C PHE A 57 -1.59 -1.89 -7.67
N GLN A 58 -2.71 -2.40 -8.17
CA GLN A 58 -3.52 -3.39 -7.48
C GLN A 58 -3.61 -4.67 -8.28
N ASN A 59 -3.22 -5.76 -7.64
CA ASN A 59 -3.54 -7.11 -8.09
C ASN A 59 -5.03 -7.41 -7.84
N PRO A 60 -5.83 -7.73 -8.87
CA PRO A 60 -7.26 -8.05 -8.72
C PRO A 60 -7.54 -9.32 -7.91
N GLU A 61 -6.56 -10.23 -7.80
CA GLU A 61 -6.69 -11.47 -7.01
C GLU A 61 -6.55 -11.24 -5.50
N ILE A 62 -6.18 -10.02 -5.07
CA ILE A 62 -6.04 -9.65 -3.66
C ILE A 62 -7.24 -8.77 -3.28
N PRO A 63 -8.18 -9.28 -2.45
CA PRO A 63 -9.41 -8.55 -2.12
C PRO A 63 -9.18 -7.28 -1.31
N LYS A 64 -8.08 -7.22 -0.53
CA LYS A 64 -7.78 -6.09 0.36
C LYS A 64 -7.21 -4.92 -0.42
N LEU A 65 -8.06 -3.97 -0.82
CA LEU A 65 -7.65 -2.83 -1.66
C LEU A 65 -7.13 -1.60 -0.89
N VAL A 66 -7.17 -1.66 0.44
CA VAL A 66 -6.85 -0.56 1.36
C VAL A 66 -5.82 -1.06 2.37
N GLY A 67 -4.84 -0.21 2.68
CA GLY A 67 -3.81 -0.50 3.67
C GLY A 67 -4.33 -0.46 5.10
N ASP A 68 -3.49 -0.86 6.05
CA ASP A 68 -3.79 -0.75 7.48
C ASP A 68 -3.93 0.72 7.95
N ASP A 69 -3.49 1.65 7.12
CA ASP A 69 -3.62 3.10 7.27
C ASP A 69 -4.95 3.68 6.75
N GLY A 70 -5.84 2.85 6.19
CA GLY A 70 -7.11 3.29 5.63
C GLY A 70 -6.98 4.02 4.28
N LEU A 71 -5.80 3.96 3.64
CA LEU A 71 -5.54 4.58 2.34
C LEU A 71 -5.42 3.51 1.24
N PRO A 72 -5.68 3.87 -0.05
CA PRO A 72 -5.58 2.90 -1.14
C PRO A 72 -4.20 2.24 -1.20
N ALA A 73 -4.19 0.90 -1.14
CA ALA A 73 -2.96 0.12 -1.07
C ALA A 73 -2.27 -0.03 -2.43
N SER A 74 -0.96 -0.30 -2.38
CA SER A 74 -0.24 -0.99 -3.46
C SER A 74 -0.12 -2.48 -3.15
N HIS A 75 -0.29 -3.32 -4.16
CA HIS A 75 0.02 -4.77 -4.13
C HIS A 75 1.38 -5.07 -4.76
N PHE A 76 2.19 -4.04 -5.01
CA PHE A 76 3.54 -4.15 -5.54
C PHE A 76 4.50 -3.32 -4.72
N ALA A 77 5.69 -3.86 -4.50
CA ALA A 77 6.76 -3.18 -3.79
C ALA A 77 8.09 -3.31 -4.53
N GLY A 78 8.90 -2.25 -4.47
CA GLY A 78 10.29 -2.28 -4.92
C GLY A 78 11.15 -3.12 -3.96
N VAL A 79 12.16 -3.81 -4.48
CA VAL A 79 13.04 -4.66 -3.65
C VAL A 79 14.21 -3.85 -3.09
N ALA A 80 14.31 -3.78 -1.77
CA ALA A 80 15.35 -3.05 -1.04
C ALA A 80 16.65 -3.83 -0.84
N GLY A 81 16.58 -5.16 -0.93
CA GLY A 81 17.70 -6.07 -0.68
C GLY A 81 17.45 -7.04 0.47
N VAL A 82 18.51 -7.42 1.16
CA VAL A 82 18.52 -8.49 2.18
C VAL A 82 18.85 -7.93 3.57
N GLY A 83 17.98 -8.21 4.54
CA GLY A 83 18.07 -7.72 5.92
C GLY A 83 17.25 -6.45 6.17
N ALA A 84 16.88 -6.21 7.43
CA ALA A 84 16.00 -5.11 7.82
C ALA A 84 16.59 -3.72 7.53
N ASP A 85 17.92 -3.60 7.54
CA ASP A 85 18.70 -2.40 7.24
C ASP A 85 18.92 -2.17 5.74
N ALA A 86 18.48 -3.08 4.87
CA ALA A 86 18.73 -3.00 3.43
C ALA A 86 18.33 -1.68 2.74
N PRO A 87 17.20 -1.02 3.11
CA PRO A 87 16.83 0.28 2.57
C PRO A 87 17.88 1.39 2.80
N ASP A 88 18.62 1.33 3.91
CA ASP A 88 19.61 2.34 4.30
C ASP A 88 21.02 2.04 3.79
N LEU A 89 21.27 0.84 3.28
CA LEU A 89 22.59 0.43 2.79
C LEU A 89 23.07 1.32 1.63
N ALA A 90 24.38 1.45 1.48
CA ALA A 90 24.95 2.10 0.31
C ALA A 90 24.71 1.27 -0.96
N VAL A 91 24.63 1.93 -2.11
CA VAL A 91 24.37 1.30 -3.42
C VAL A 91 25.39 0.20 -3.78
N GLN A 92 26.59 0.22 -3.21
CA GLN A 92 27.64 -0.77 -3.50
C GLN A 92 27.66 -1.93 -2.50
N HIS A 93 26.75 -1.93 -1.52
CA HIS A 93 26.74 -2.96 -0.48
C HIS A 93 26.24 -4.29 -1.06
N PRO A 94 26.86 -5.44 -0.73
CA PRO A 94 26.45 -6.74 -1.30
C PRO A 94 25.02 -7.14 -0.97
N ARG A 95 24.46 -6.63 0.14
CA ARG A 95 23.05 -6.84 0.52
C ARG A 95 22.06 -5.84 -0.07
N ALA A 96 22.52 -4.81 -0.78
CA ALA A 96 21.64 -3.79 -1.32
C ALA A 96 20.86 -4.31 -2.54
N GLY A 97 19.55 -4.07 -2.56
CA GLY A 97 18.70 -4.23 -3.74
C GLY A 97 18.54 -2.91 -4.49
N ILE A 98 17.70 -2.93 -5.54
CA ILE A 98 17.53 -1.80 -6.45
C ILE A 98 16.95 -0.55 -5.76
N PHE A 99 16.01 -0.72 -4.85
CA PHE A 99 15.37 0.39 -4.14
C PHE A 99 16.06 0.66 -2.80
N GLY A 100 16.02 1.91 -2.32
CA GLY A 100 16.52 2.30 -1.01
C GLY A 100 16.13 3.74 -0.67
N ASP A 101 16.11 4.11 0.61
CA ASP A 101 15.52 5.38 1.07
C ASP A 101 16.37 6.61 0.70
N ARG A 102 17.70 6.44 0.63
CA ARG A 102 18.64 7.55 0.44
C ARG A 102 19.63 7.33 -0.69
N ARG A 103 19.27 6.47 -1.65
CA ARG A 103 20.12 6.16 -2.80
C ARG A 103 19.35 6.15 -4.12
N GLN A 104 20.06 6.49 -5.19
CA GLN A 104 19.61 6.28 -6.56
C GLN A 104 20.46 5.18 -7.19
N THR A 105 19.81 4.14 -7.66
CA THR A 105 20.46 3.01 -8.35
C THR A 105 20.47 3.27 -9.84
N ARG A 106 21.63 3.15 -10.48
CA ARG A 106 21.78 3.22 -11.93
C ARG A 106 21.96 1.82 -12.51
N LEU A 107 21.76 1.66 -13.82
CA LEU A 107 21.92 0.37 -14.50
C LEU A 107 23.29 -0.27 -14.25
N GLN A 108 24.36 0.53 -14.24
CA GLN A 108 25.73 0.07 -13.98
C GLN A 108 26.00 -0.37 -12.53
N ASP A 109 25.11 -0.03 -11.60
CA ASP A 109 25.22 -0.44 -10.20
C ASP A 109 24.63 -1.86 -10.00
N VAL A 110 23.82 -2.37 -10.96
CA VAL A 110 23.32 -3.75 -10.97
C VAL A 110 24.37 -4.67 -11.61
N ARG A 111 25.22 -5.27 -10.78
CA ARG A 111 26.39 -6.05 -11.21
C ARG A 111 26.10 -7.54 -11.42
N ASP A 112 25.06 -8.06 -10.79
CA ASP A 112 24.71 -9.49 -10.90
C ASP A 112 23.88 -9.80 -12.17
N GLY A 113 23.58 -8.76 -12.94
CA GLY A 113 22.89 -8.81 -14.22
C GLY A 113 21.39 -8.52 -14.10
N LEU A 114 20.87 -7.69 -15.00
CA LEU A 114 19.48 -7.22 -14.95
C LEU A 114 18.44 -8.36 -14.97
N ALA A 115 18.73 -9.45 -15.69
CA ALA A 115 17.86 -10.63 -15.80
C ALA A 115 17.92 -11.57 -14.58
N ASN A 116 18.75 -11.24 -13.58
CA ASN A 116 19.00 -12.01 -12.36
C ASN A 116 18.80 -11.16 -11.09
N THR A 117 18.22 -9.97 -11.21
CA THR A 117 17.97 -9.09 -10.07
C THR A 117 16.50 -8.72 -10.01
N LEU A 118 15.88 -8.93 -8.86
CA LEU A 118 14.50 -8.54 -8.59
C LEU A 118 14.40 -7.03 -8.50
N MET A 119 13.44 -6.48 -9.22
CA MET A 119 13.11 -5.06 -9.16
C MET A 119 11.82 -4.85 -8.38
N ILE A 120 10.74 -5.55 -8.75
CA ILE A 120 9.42 -5.41 -8.12
C ILE A 120 8.88 -6.80 -7.77
N VAL A 121 8.30 -6.91 -6.58
CA VAL A 121 7.62 -8.11 -6.08
C VAL A 121 6.17 -7.79 -5.73
N GLY A 122 5.31 -8.81 -5.77
CA GLY A 122 3.96 -8.72 -5.22
C GLY A 122 3.98 -8.67 -3.70
N VAL A 123 3.04 -7.93 -3.11
CA VAL A 123 2.75 -7.96 -1.67
C VAL A 123 1.27 -8.22 -1.45
N GLN A 124 0.96 -9.06 -0.47
CA GLN A 124 -0.41 -9.47 -0.14
C GLN A 124 -0.79 -9.22 1.32
N ASN A 125 0.19 -8.94 2.18
CA ASN A 125 0.01 -8.62 3.59
C ASN A 125 0.85 -7.38 3.96
N GLN A 126 0.57 -6.80 5.14
CA GLN A 126 1.20 -5.55 5.60
C GLN A 126 1.09 -4.44 4.54
N LEU A 127 -0.12 -4.24 4.04
CA LEU A 127 -0.40 -3.30 2.97
C LEU A 127 -0.44 -1.88 3.53
N GLY A 128 0.08 -0.93 2.77
CA GLY A 128 0.01 0.51 3.07
C GLY A 128 -0.24 1.32 1.82
N SER A 129 -0.49 2.62 2.00
CA SER A 129 -0.76 3.53 0.89
C SER A 129 0.28 3.41 -0.22
N TRP A 130 -0.16 3.40 -1.48
CA TRP A 130 0.76 3.48 -2.62
C TRP A 130 1.59 4.78 -2.61
N ALA A 131 1.16 5.83 -1.90
CA ALA A 131 1.90 7.08 -1.78
C ALA A 131 2.92 7.08 -0.63
N ALA A 132 2.80 6.15 0.32
CA ALA A 132 3.65 6.10 1.50
C ALA A 132 5.03 5.51 1.17
N PRO A 133 6.12 6.20 1.50
CA PRO A 133 7.47 5.64 1.37
C PRO A 133 7.69 4.50 2.39
N GLY A 134 8.88 3.89 2.35
CA GLY A 134 9.25 2.80 3.25
C GLY A 134 8.48 1.51 3.00
N ASN A 135 8.15 0.79 4.07
CA ASN A 135 7.64 -0.58 3.96
C ASN A 135 6.39 -0.67 3.07
N ALA A 136 5.50 0.33 3.06
CA ALA A 136 4.29 0.31 2.23
C ALA A 136 4.54 0.04 0.74
N THR A 137 5.67 0.51 0.20
CA THR A 137 5.99 0.44 -1.24
C THR A 137 7.38 -0.13 -1.54
N MET A 138 8.13 -0.51 -0.52
CA MET A 138 9.46 -1.10 -0.64
C MET A 138 9.62 -2.23 0.39
N ARG A 139 10.23 -3.36 -0.01
CA ARG A 139 10.41 -4.54 0.86
C ARG A 139 11.84 -5.02 0.85
N ALA A 140 12.34 -5.34 2.04
CA ALA A 140 13.55 -6.14 2.21
C ALA A 140 13.17 -7.59 2.53
N LEU A 141 14.07 -8.52 2.19
CA LEU A 141 13.97 -9.91 2.62
C LEU A 141 14.54 -10.01 4.04
N THR A 142 13.67 -10.14 5.04
CA THR A 142 14.07 -10.13 6.45
C THR A 142 13.86 -11.48 7.12
N LYS A 143 12.83 -12.22 6.74
CA LYS A 143 12.47 -13.47 7.45
C LYS A 143 11.89 -14.53 6.53
N GLU A 144 12.46 -15.73 6.62
CA GLU A 144 11.98 -16.92 5.92
C GLU A 144 10.67 -17.47 6.53
N PRO A 145 9.81 -18.15 5.73
CA PRO A 145 9.89 -18.24 4.26
C PRO A 145 9.59 -16.87 3.63
N TYR A 146 10.27 -16.49 2.55
CA TYR A 146 10.09 -15.15 1.98
C TYR A 146 8.78 -15.02 1.18
N ILE A 147 8.49 -15.99 0.31
CA ILE A 147 7.24 -16.03 -0.46
C ILE A 147 6.13 -16.56 0.44
N ASN A 148 4.99 -15.87 0.47
CA ASN A 148 3.83 -16.22 1.29
C ASN A 148 4.11 -16.29 2.80
N GLY A 149 5.20 -15.67 3.26
CA GLY A 149 5.58 -15.68 4.66
C GLY A 149 5.49 -14.32 5.34
N PRO A 150 6.24 -14.13 6.44
CA PRO A 150 6.04 -13.02 7.36
C PRO A 150 6.34 -11.65 6.75
N ASP A 151 7.21 -11.54 5.75
CA ASP A 151 7.51 -10.27 5.05
C ASP A 151 6.34 -9.78 4.17
N GLY A 152 5.30 -10.60 4.01
CA GLY A 152 4.08 -10.26 3.28
C GLY A 152 4.21 -10.30 1.75
N LEU A 153 5.33 -10.81 1.23
CA LEU A 153 5.53 -11.02 -0.21
C LEU A 153 4.59 -12.09 -0.74
N GLY A 154 4.00 -11.84 -1.90
CA GLY A 154 3.11 -12.78 -2.57
C GLY A 154 2.13 -12.09 -3.52
N THR A 155 1.59 -12.86 -4.46
CA THR A 155 0.61 -12.40 -5.47
C THR A 155 -0.76 -13.08 -5.32
N GLY A 156 -1.02 -13.72 -4.18
CA GLY A 156 -2.25 -14.45 -3.87
C GLY A 156 -2.24 -15.94 -4.28
N GLN A 157 -1.23 -16.39 -5.03
CA GLN A 157 -1.05 -17.81 -5.35
C GLN A 157 -0.32 -18.54 -4.22
N GLN A 158 -0.74 -19.77 -3.92
CA GLN A 158 -0.14 -20.56 -2.83
C GLN A 158 1.21 -21.17 -3.20
N ASP A 159 1.39 -21.51 -4.48
CA ASP A 159 2.54 -22.23 -5.04
C ASP A 159 3.70 -21.31 -5.45
N GLY A 160 3.55 -19.99 -5.36
CA GLY A 160 4.61 -19.05 -5.70
C GLY A 160 4.13 -17.63 -5.89
N MET A 161 4.94 -16.84 -6.59
CA MET A 161 4.56 -15.47 -6.97
C MET A 161 5.17 -15.04 -8.30
N PHE A 162 4.48 -14.11 -8.98
CA PHE A 162 5.08 -13.39 -10.10
C PHE A 162 5.97 -12.24 -9.61
N VAL A 163 7.13 -12.11 -10.23
CA VAL A 163 8.11 -11.05 -9.95
C VAL A 163 8.53 -10.35 -11.22
N LEU A 164 8.90 -9.08 -11.11
CA LEU A 164 9.51 -8.29 -12.17
C LEU A 164 11.01 -8.19 -11.93
N LEU A 165 11.78 -8.57 -12.95
CA LEU A 165 13.23 -8.44 -12.97
C LEU A 165 13.65 -7.06 -13.51
N ALA A 166 14.90 -6.68 -13.25
CA ALA A 166 15.44 -5.39 -13.63
C ALA A 166 15.59 -5.20 -15.15
N ASP A 167 15.55 -6.28 -15.94
CA ASP A 167 15.51 -6.24 -17.40
C ASP A 167 14.09 -6.02 -17.97
N GLY A 168 13.09 -5.92 -17.09
CA GLY A 168 11.67 -5.76 -17.45
C GLY A 168 10.94 -7.07 -17.75
N SER A 169 11.62 -8.23 -17.66
CA SER A 169 10.96 -9.53 -17.79
C SER A 169 10.22 -9.92 -16.51
N VAL A 170 9.10 -10.61 -16.68
CA VAL A 170 8.32 -11.18 -15.57
C VAL A 170 8.59 -12.67 -15.47
N ARG A 171 8.82 -13.17 -14.26
CA ARG A 171 9.01 -14.61 -14.00
C ARG A 171 8.13 -15.07 -12.86
N PHE A 172 7.75 -16.34 -12.89
CA PHE A 172 7.14 -17.02 -11.75
C PHE A 172 8.24 -17.63 -10.88
N LEU A 173 8.21 -17.35 -9.57
CA LEU A 173 9.08 -17.98 -8.58
C LEU A 173 8.25 -18.92 -7.71
N PRO A 174 8.55 -20.23 -7.70
CA PRO A 174 7.90 -21.19 -6.81
C PRO A 174 8.13 -20.84 -5.34
N ALA A 175 7.15 -21.13 -4.48
CA ALA A 175 7.27 -20.92 -3.03
C ALA A 175 8.40 -21.75 -2.41
N GLU A 176 8.75 -22.88 -3.03
CA GLU A 176 9.83 -23.79 -2.64
C GLU A 176 11.21 -23.34 -3.14
N THR A 177 11.32 -22.17 -3.80
CA THR A 177 12.61 -21.63 -4.21
C THR A 177 13.53 -21.51 -2.99
N GLU A 178 14.72 -22.09 -3.08
CA GLU A 178 15.72 -22.06 -2.01
C GLU A 178 15.95 -20.63 -1.49
N PRO A 179 15.89 -20.38 -0.17
CA PRO A 179 15.98 -19.03 0.38
C PRO A 179 17.23 -18.26 -0.05
N VAL A 180 18.36 -18.96 -0.19
CA VAL A 180 19.61 -18.35 -0.67
C VAL A 180 19.48 -17.80 -2.10
N ILE A 181 18.72 -18.47 -2.96
CA ILE A 181 18.47 -17.99 -4.33
C ILE A 181 17.61 -16.72 -4.30
N LEU A 182 16.59 -16.66 -3.45
CA LEU A 182 15.77 -15.46 -3.28
C LEU A 182 16.60 -14.27 -2.76
N ARG A 183 17.52 -14.52 -1.83
CA ARG A 183 18.44 -13.48 -1.34
C ARG A 183 19.37 -12.95 -2.42
N ARG A 184 19.95 -13.84 -3.24
CA ARG A 184 20.82 -13.45 -4.36
C ARG A 184 20.08 -12.73 -5.46
N LEU A 185 18.83 -13.13 -5.72
CA LEU A 185 17.93 -12.42 -6.61
C LEU A 185 17.57 -11.02 -6.05
N ALA A 186 17.47 -10.84 -4.74
CA ALA A 186 17.13 -9.56 -4.11
C ALA A 186 18.32 -8.58 -4.01
N ALA A 187 19.53 -9.11 -3.88
CA ALA A 187 20.76 -8.34 -3.97
C ALA A 187 21.09 -7.99 -5.44
N MET A 188 21.65 -6.81 -5.67
CA MET A 188 21.99 -6.37 -7.04
C MET A 188 23.49 -6.44 -7.36
N ALA A 189 24.33 -6.65 -6.35
CA ALA A 189 25.79 -6.61 -6.47
C ALA A 189 26.52 -7.51 -5.46
N ASP A 190 25.97 -8.68 -5.15
CA ASP A 190 26.62 -9.66 -4.26
C ASP A 190 27.73 -10.46 -4.97
N GLY A 191 27.76 -10.46 -6.31
CA GLY A 191 28.76 -11.14 -7.11
C GLY A 191 28.64 -12.67 -7.11
N THR A 192 27.50 -13.21 -6.70
CA THR A 192 27.27 -14.66 -6.58
C THR A 192 26.33 -15.18 -7.67
N PRO A 193 26.56 -16.38 -8.21
CA PRO A 193 25.68 -16.98 -9.20
C PRO A 193 24.38 -17.50 -8.56
N LEU A 194 23.34 -17.66 -9.37
CA LEU A 194 22.07 -18.30 -8.97
C LEU A 194 22.18 -19.84 -8.92
N ASP A 195 23.13 -20.35 -8.14
CA ASP A 195 23.37 -21.78 -7.89
C ASP A 195 23.38 -22.04 -6.38
N PRO A 196 22.42 -22.80 -5.82
CA PRO A 196 22.31 -22.97 -4.38
C PRO A 196 23.52 -23.68 -3.75
N THR A 197 24.34 -24.36 -4.55
CA THR A 197 25.56 -25.04 -4.08
C THR A 197 26.77 -24.11 -4.00
N PHE A 198 26.70 -22.93 -4.63
CA PHE A 198 27.81 -21.98 -4.64
C PHE A 198 28.00 -21.38 -3.23
N PRO A 199 29.24 -21.29 -2.70
CA PRO A 199 29.50 -20.69 -1.39
C PRO A 199 29.22 -19.19 -1.35
N GLY A 200 28.60 -18.72 -0.28
CA GLY A 200 28.32 -17.31 -0.04
C GLY A 200 26.82 -17.03 0.00
N ASP A 201 26.41 -16.16 0.90
CA ASP A 201 25.01 -15.78 1.08
C ASP A 201 24.99 -14.30 1.46
N PRO A 202 24.23 -13.45 0.74
CA PRO A 202 24.11 -12.04 1.11
C PRO A 202 23.80 -11.85 2.59
N LEU A 203 22.97 -12.69 3.20
CA LEU A 203 22.60 -12.57 4.61
C LEU A 203 23.78 -12.66 5.58
N VAL A 204 24.81 -13.45 5.25
CA VAL A 204 26.00 -13.65 6.10
C VAL A 204 27.19 -12.80 5.67
N MET A 205 27.07 -12.06 4.56
CA MET A 205 28.08 -11.10 4.13
C MET A 205 27.99 -9.84 5.00
N GLU A 206 28.49 -9.92 6.23
CA GLU A 206 28.83 -8.75 7.04
C GLU A 206 30.23 -8.27 6.68
N ASN A 207 30.36 -6.97 6.37
CA ASN A 207 31.61 -6.21 6.32
C ASN A 207 32.64 -6.57 5.24
N VAL A 208 32.43 -6.05 4.02
CA VAL A 208 33.55 -5.38 3.34
C VAL A 208 33.49 -3.92 3.78
N GLN A 209 34.32 -3.57 4.78
CA GLN A 209 34.43 -2.23 5.35
C GLN A 209 34.45 -1.15 4.26
N GLN A 210 33.48 -0.23 4.32
CA GLN A 210 33.66 1.09 3.74
C GLN A 210 34.75 1.82 4.54
N PRO A 211 35.82 2.33 3.91
CA PRO A 211 36.71 3.26 4.59
C PRO A 211 35.93 4.57 4.83
N GLY A 212 35.66 4.91 6.10
CA GLY A 212 35.49 6.32 6.48
C GLY A 212 34.18 6.80 7.10
N MET A 213 33.37 5.97 7.76
CA MET A 213 32.36 6.49 8.70
C MET A 213 32.72 6.14 10.15
N PRO A 214 32.72 7.11 11.08
CA PRO A 214 32.91 6.81 12.50
C PRO A 214 31.73 5.96 13.00
N PRO A 215 31.98 4.98 13.90
CA PRO A 215 30.94 4.12 14.43
C PRO A 215 29.93 4.93 15.25
N GLU A 216 28.63 4.67 15.04
CA GLU A 216 27.59 5.17 15.94
C GLU A 216 27.71 4.50 17.32
N PRO A 217 27.27 5.17 18.40
CA PRO A 217 27.38 4.63 19.75
C PRO A 217 26.52 3.38 19.91
N ILE A 218 27.13 2.32 20.45
CA ILE A 218 26.46 1.08 20.82
C ILE A 218 25.45 1.39 21.94
N ALA A 219 24.17 1.04 21.73
CA ALA A 219 23.12 1.11 22.75
C ALA A 219 23.44 0.19 23.93
N GLY A 220 23.17 0.66 25.15
CA GLY A 220 23.52 -0.01 26.40
C GLY A 220 22.67 -1.26 26.74
N PRO A 221 22.98 -1.97 27.83
CA PRO A 221 22.57 -3.37 28.06
C PRO A 221 21.12 -3.59 28.55
N ASP A 222 20.24 -2.59 28.53
CA ASP A 222 18.94 -2.64 29.23
C ASP A 222 17.71 -2.85 28.31
N ASP A 223 17.89 -3.13 27.03
CA ASP A 223 16.78 -3.44 26.11
C ASP A 223 16.31 -4.89 26.23
N VAL A 224 15.53 -5.18 27.28
CA VAL A 224 14.67 -6.37 27.31
C VAL A 224 13.36 -6.03 26.60
N PRO A 225 12.91 -6.80 25.59
CA PRO A 225 11.65 -6.53 24.91
C PRO A 225 10.47 -6.57 25.89
N ILE A 226 9.71 -5.46 25.95
CA ILE A 226 8.42 -5.43 26.65
C ILE A 226 7.45 -6.30 25.86
N LEU A 227 6.99 -7.41 26.46
CA LEU A 227 5.88 -8.20 25.95
C LEU A 227 4.60 -7.36 26.09
N VAL A 228 4.15 -6.76 24.99
CA VAL A 228 2.85 -6.08 24.91
C VAL A 228 1.76 -7.14 24.76
N GLU A 229 0.85 -7.21 25.73
CA GLU A 229 -0.41 -7.96 25.57
C GLU A 229 -1.19 -7.39 24.39
N LEU A 230 -1.46 -8.23 23.38
CA LEU A 230 -2.29 -7.86 22.22
C LEU A 230 -3.69 -7.49 22.71
N ALA A 231 -4.06 -6.22 22.51
CA ALA A 231 -5.43 -5.79 22.71
C ALA A 231 -6.38 -6.63 21.84
N PRO A 232 -7.62 -6.91 22.30
CA PRO A 232 -8.61 -7.57 21.46
C PRO A 232 -8.78 -6.78 20.16
N ASN A 233 -8.83 -7.49 19.04
CA ASN A 233 -8.96 -6.88 17.72
C ASN A 233 -10.15 -5.91 17.74
N PRO A 234 -9.93 -4.61 17.46
CA PRO A 234 -11.04 -3.69 17.35
C PRO A 234 -11.98 -4.18 16.23
N PRO A 235 -13.29 -3.89 16.33
CA PRO A 235 -14.20 -4.19 15.24
C PRO A 235 -13.67 -3.58 13.93
N PRO A 236 -13.90 -4.25 12.79
CA PRO A 236 -13.30 -3.86 11.51
C PRO A 236 -13.71 -2.46 11.05
N PHE A 237 -14.84 -1.96 11.54
CA PHE A 237 -15.34 -0.62 11.24
C PHE A 237 -15.71 0.14 12.51
N ASN A 238 -15.65 1.47 12.44
CA ASN A 238 -16.28 2.36 13.41
C ASN A 238 -17.36 3.15 12.66
N VAL A 239 -18.55 2.57 12.59
CA VAL A 239 -19.64 3.06 11.75
C VAL A 239 -20.14 4.41 12.24
N GLU A 240 -20.26 4.59 13.56
CA GLU A 240 -20.69 5.84 14.17
C GLU A 240 -19.78 7.00 13.72
N LYS A 241 -18.46 6.81 13.81
CA LYS A 241 -17.49 7.81 13.37
C LYS A 241 -17.52 8.04 11.86
N ALA A 242 -17.71 6.98 11.07
CA ALA A 242 -17.76 7.06 9.61
C ALA A 242 -18.97 7.85 9.12
N VAL A 243 -20.18 7.54 9.60
CA VAL A 243 -21.42 8.18 9.11
C VAL A 243 -21.63 9.59 9.65
N ALA A 244 -21.03 9.92 10.81
CA ALA A 244 -21.07 11.25 11.39
C ALA A 244 -20.20 12.29 10.66
N GLN A 245 -19.36 11.87 9.70
CA GLN A 245 -18.52 12.78 8.92
C GLN A 245 -19.37 13.77 8.13
N LYS A 246 -19.04 15.06 8.19
CA LYS A 246 -19.76 16.12 7.47
C LYS A 246 -19.08 16.50 6.16
N LEU A 247 -19.87 16.55 5.10
CA LEU A 247 -19.54 17.09 3.81
C LEU A 247 -19.98 18.55 3.74
N VAL A 248 -19.03 19.45 3.50
CA VAL A 248 -19.33 20.87 3.27
C VAL A 248 -20.17 21.05 2.00
N ARG A 249 -19.89 20.25 0.96
CA ARG A 249 -20.63 20.27 -0.31
C ARG A 249 -20.49 18.95 -1.06
N PHE A 250 -21.59 18.49 -1.62
CA PHE A 250 -21.70 17.35 -2.54
C PHE A 250 -22.41 17.83 -3.80
N GLU A 251 -21.77 17.75 -4.96
CA GLU A 251 -22.34 18.25 -6.21
C GLU A 251 -21.96 17.36 -7.38
N GLN A 252 -22.96 17.00 -8.17
CA GLN A 252 -22.80 16.19 -9.38
C GLN A 252 -22.92 17.07 -10.62
N THR A 253 -21.93 17.03 -11.50
CA THR A 253 -21.95 17.77 -12.78
C THR A 253 -22.80 17.11 -13.87
N ARG A 254 -23.25 15.87 -13.64
CA ARG A 254 -24.13 15.09 -14.51
C ARG A 254 -24.88 14.04 -13.68
N PRO A 255 -26.05 13.56 -14.14
CA PRO A 255 -26.73 12.43 -13.51
C PRO A 255 -25.85 11.18 -13.47
N LEU A 256 -25.88 10.45 -12.34
CA LEU A 256 -25.19 9.17 -12.15
C LEU A 256 -26.19 8.13 -11.66
N THR A 257 -25.90 6.84 -11.92
CA THR A 257 -26.74 5.76 -11.39
C THR A 257 -26.61 5.65 -9.88
N LEU A 258 -27.68 5.21 -9.19
CA LEU A 258 -27.65 4.95 -7.75
C LEU A 258 -26.50 4.00 -7.38
N ARG A 259 -26.23 2.96 -8.17
CA ARG A 259 -25.07 2.07 -8.00
C ARG A 259 -23.74 2.85 -7.92
N THR A 260 -23.55 3.79 -8.82
CA THR A 260 -22.33 4.61 -8.85
C THR A 260 -22.26 5.51 -7.62
N LEU A 261 -23.40 6.07 -7.21
CA LEU A 261 -23.51 6.93 -6.04
C LEU A 261 -23.25 6.17 -4.72
N LEU A 262 -23.74 4.92 -4.61
CA LEU A 262 -23.49 4.07 -3.45
C LEU A 262 -22.04 3.62 -3.36
N VAL A 263 -21.39 3.34 -4.50
CA VAL A 263 -19.94 3.10 -4.53
C VAL A 263 -19.20 4.35 -4.05
N GLN A 264 -19.51 5.53 -4.58
CA GLN A 264 -18.88 6.78 -4.14
C GLN A 264 -19.12 7.06 -2.66
N TRP A 265 -20.32 6.78 -2.17
CA TRP A 265 -20.64 6.91 -0.76
C TRP A 265 -19.81 5.94 0.09
N SER A 266 -19.68 4.67 -0.31
CA SER A 266 -18.84 3.67 0.37
C SER A 266 -17.36 4.08 0.40
N GLU A 267 -16.88 4.74 -0.66
CA GLU A 267 -15.52 5.28 -0.74
C GLU A 267 -15.31 6.46 0.22
N LEU A 268 -16.32 7.32 0.38
CA LEU A 268 -16.27 8.45 1.30
C LEU A 268 -16.36 8.02 2.77
N SER A 269 -17.24 7.06 3.08
CA SER A 269 -17.46 6.58 4.45
C SER A 269 -16.42 5.56 4.91
N ALA A 270 -15.69 4.94 3.98
CA ALA A 270 -14.88 3.75 4.21
C ALA A 270 -15.69 2.57 4.80
N LEU A 271 -17.01 2.58 4.63
CA LEU A 271 -17.89 1.48 5.02
C LEU A 271 -18.28 0.67 3.79
N PRO A 272 -18.10 -0.66 3.80
CA PRO A 272 -18.66 -1.51 2.75
C PRO A 272 -20.18 -1.39 2.75
N ILE A 273 -20.77 -1.47 1.56
CA ILE A 273 -22.22 -1.42 1.37
C ILE A 273 -22.71 -2.68 0.66
N ASP A 274 -23.54 -3.45 1.35
CA ASP A 274 -24.20 -4.63 0.83
C ASP A 274 -25.51 -4.22 0.14
N VAL A 275 -25.51 -4.36 -1.18
CA VAL A 275 -26.65 -4.06 -2.06
C VAL A 275 -27.33 -5.33 -2.59
N SER A 276 -26.99 -6.50 -2.05
CA SER A 276 -27.48 -7.80 -2.56
C SER A 276 -29.01 -7.94 -2.54
N ALA A 277 -29.69 -7.23 -1.63
CA ALA A 277 -31.15 -7.22 -1.51
C ALA A 277 -31.83 -6.09 -2.31
N VAL A 278 -31.07 -5.26 -3.05
CA VAL A 278 -31.60 -4.12 -3.80
C VAL A 278 -31.89 -4.52 -5.25
N PRO A 279 -33.10 -4.23 -5.79
CA PRO A 279 -33.43 -4.51 -7.18
C PRO A 279 -32.49 -3.77 -8.16
N ASP A 280 -32.10 -4.44 -9.25
CA ASP A 280 -31.21 -3.86 -10.26
C ASP A 280 -31.82 -2.63 -10.95
N GLU A 281 -33.15 -2.57 -11.09
CA GLU A 281 -33.85 -1.40 -11.63
C GLU A 281 -33.59 -0.16 -10.78
N ALA A 282 -33.68 -0.28 -9.45
CA ALA A 282 -33.40 0.80 -8.51
C ALA A 282 -31.93 1.21 -8.54
N LEU A 283 -31.01 0.25 -8.63
CA LEU A 283 -29.56 0.51 -8.72
C LEU A 283 -29.15 1.25 -10.00
N ASN A 284 -29.91 1.08 -11.09
CA ASN A 284 -29.61 1.70 -12.38
C ASN A 284 -30.35 3.04 -12.61
N GLU A 285 -31.20 3.45 -11.68
CA GLU A 285 -31.88 4.74 -11.74
C GLU A 285 -30.87 5.89 -11.68
N GLN A 286 -31.01 6.86 -12.58
CA GLN A 286 -30.13 8.02 -12.63
C GLN A 286 -30.65 9.15 -11.74
N GLN A 287 -29.75 9.68 -10.93
CA GLN A 287 -30.05 10.73 -9.98
C GLN A 287 -28.97 11.82 -10.04
N GLN A 288 -29.36 13.05 -9.71
CA GLN A 288 -28.48 14.19 -9.60
C GLN A 288 -28.85 15.00 -8.37
N HIS A 289 -27.87 15.23 -7.52
CA HIS A 289 -27.98 15.86 -6.22
C HIS A 289 -26.96 16.99 -6.09
N SER A 290 -27.34 18.02 -5.35
CA SER A 290 -26.48 19.13 -4.96
C SER A 290 -26.83 19.51 -3.52
N LEU A 291 -25.98 19.11 -2.58
CA LEU A 291 -26.21 19.22 -1.15
C LEU A 291 -25.05 19.99 -0.51
N GLU A 292 -25.34 20.76 0.55
CA GLU A 292 -24.33 21.50 1.32
C GLU A 292 -24.51 21.23 2.81
N ASN A 293 -23.38 21.08 3.52
CA ASN A 293 -23.32 20.84 4.97
C ASN A 293 -24.10 19.61 5.47
N VAL A 294 -24.01 18.47 4.76
CA VAL A 294 -24.68 17.21 5.12
C VAL A 294 -23.71 16.21 5.72
N SER A 295 -24.15 15.36 6.64
CA SER A 295 -23.39 14.19 7.09
C SER A 295 -23.42 13.06 6.06
N LEU A 296 -22.51 12.09 6.18
CA LEU A 296 -22.55 10.88 5.34
C LEU A 296 -23.80 10.04 5.63
N ALA A 297 -24.32 10.03 6.85
CA ALA A 297 -25.62 9.43 7.15
C ALA A 297 -26.74 10.09 6.33
N GLU A 298 -26.85 11.42 6.39
CA GLU A 298 -27.86 12.19 5.67
C GLU A 298 -27.69 12.08 4.14
N LEU A 299 -26.45 12.10 3.64
CA LEU A 299 -26.19 11.86 2.22
C LEU A 299 -26.68 10.46 1.81
N LEU A 300 -26.42 9.42 2.59
CA LEU A 300 -26.88 8.07 2.24
C LEU A 300 -28.40 8.03 2.17
N GLU A 301 -29.08 8.63 3.16
CA GLU A 301 -30.54 8.72 3.18
C GLU A 301 -31.09 9.41 1.93
N GLU A 302 -30.54 10.56 1.54
CA GLU A 302 -30.93 11.30 0.33
C GLU A 302 -30.71 10.49 -0.97
N LEU A 303 -29.67 9.67 -1.03
CA LEU A 303 -29.39 8.82 -2.20
C LEU A 303 -30.40 7.66 -2.31
N ILE A 304 -30.78 7.07 -1.18
CA ILE A 304 -31.58 5.83 -1.16
C ILE A 304 -33.09 6.07 -1.02
N GLU A 305 -33.50 7.28 -0.63
CA GLU A 305 -34.91 7.65 -0.44
C GLU A 305 -35.75 7.56 -1.73
N PRO A 306 -35.29 8.06 -2.89
CA PRO A 306 -36.04 7.93 -4.14
C PRO A 306 -36.29 6.47 -4.54
N ALA A 307 -35.35 5.58 -4.20
CA ALA A 307 -35.41 4.15 -4.47
C ALA A 307 -36.19 3.35 -3.40
N GLN A 308 -36.80 4.01 -2.41
CA GLN A 308 -37.54 3.41 -1.31
C GLN A 308 -36.72 2.35 -0.55
N LEU A 309 -35.45 2.63 -0.26
CA LEU A 309 -34.60 1.72 0.51
C LEU A 309 -34.34 2.23 1.94
N ALA A 310 -33.94 1.32 2.81
CA ALA A 310 -33.47 1.59 4.16
C ALA A 310 -32.04 1.03 4.34
N ALA A 311 -31.27 1.68 5.20
CA ALA A 311 -29.90 1.28 5.53
C ALA A 311 -29.84 0.75 6.97
N ASP A 312 -29.28 -0.45 7.15
CA ASP A 312 -28.89 -0.99 8.45
C ASP A 312 -27.37 -0.83 8.64
N PHE A 313 -26.96 -0.38 9.82
CA PHE A 313 -25.58 -0.07 10.16
C PHE A 313 -25.01 -1.05 11.20
N SER A 314 -23.78 -1.52 11.02
CA SER A 314 -23.10 -2.40 11.97
C SER A 314 -21.59 -2.32 11.86
N ASP A 315 -20.91 -2.30 13.01
CA ASP A 315 -19.44 -2.34 13.08
C ASP A 315 -18.83 -3.66 12.56
N GLU A 316 -19.65 -4.70 12.33
CA GLU A 316 -19.19 -5.98 11.75
C GLU A 316 -19.19 -5.99 10.22
N PHE A 317 -20.15 -5.31 9.58
CA PHE A 317 -20.38 -5.42 8.12
C PHE A 317 -20.54 -4.07 7.40
N GLY A 318 -20.40 -2.94 8.09
CA GLY A 318 -20.57 -1.61 7.52
C GLY A 318 -22.05 -1.26 7.35
N VAL A 319 -22.54 -1.34 6.11
CA VAL A 319 -23.91 -0.96 5.74
C VAL A 319 -24.58 -2.06 4.93
N ARG A 320 -25.84 -2.35 5.21
CA ARG A 320 -26.69 -3.20 4.36
C ARG A 320 -27.93 -2.44 3.93
N LEU A 321 -28.21 -2.44 2.63
CA LEU A 321 -29.43 -1.86 2.09
C LEU A 321 -30.52 -2.93 1.95
N LYS A 322 -31.76 -2.52 2.22
CA LYS A 322 -32.96 -3.33 2.03
C LYS A 322 -34.10 -2.47 1.50
N PRO A 323 -35.06 -3.04 0.76
CA PRO A 323 -36.31 -2.35 0.45
C PRO A 323 -37.03 -1.91 1.74
N ARG A 324 -37.64 -0.73 1.72
CA ARG A 324 -38.56 -0.27 2.77
C ARG A 324 -39.87 -1.06 2.74
#